data_AF-A0A0S8JR51-F1
#
_entry.id   AF-A0A0S8JR51-F1
#
_cell.length_a   1.000
_cell.length_b   1.000
_cell.length_c   1.000
_cell.angle_alpha   90.00
_cell.angle_beta   90.00
_cell.angle_gamma   90.00
#
_symmetry.space_group_name_H-M   'P 1'
#
loop_
_entity.id
_entity.type
_entity.pdbx_description
1 polymer ?
#
loop_
_entity_poly.entity_id
_entity_poly.type
_entity_poly.pdbx_seq_one_letter_code
_entity_poly.pdbx_strand_id
1 'polypeptide(L)'
;MAALTVFLLSCATGTSPRWRYDSAGEARQYKRYPRNIAVDYFSRFRRVAYVKGNEPLEAFLSEEQRQWISQYGQPEYRRRPFRSREGEKVEEWVSLAHNKLTQFVGGGVVYAGEVTDMERTMIRLGYPRGCLISQAEPEIERLTFIYSRPFDLEREVFSFSNGKLVFRQTQR
;
A
#
# COMPACT_ATOMS: atom_id res chain seq x y z
N MET A 1 -23.66 19.54 41.61
CA MET A 1 -23.74 18.31 40.78
C MET A 1 -23.06 18.61 39.47
N ALA A 2 -21.89 18.01 39.22
CA ALA A 2 -21.08 18.29 38.03
C ALA A 2 -21.58 17.45 36.84
N ALA A 3 -21.85 18.12 35.72
CA ALA A 3 -22.35 17.49 34.50
C ALA A 3 -21.25 16.64 33.85
N LEU A 4 -21.52 15.34 33.72
CA LEU A 4 -20.68 14.38 33.02
C LEU A 4 -20.81 14.61 31.51
N THR A 5 -19.85 15.30 30.91
CA THR A 5 -19.80 15.50 29.46
C THR A 5 -19.37 14.19 28.80
N VAL A 6 -20.33 13.46 28.24
CA VAL A 6 -20.07 12.27 27.41
C VAL A 6 -19.44 12.75 26.11
N PHE A 7 -18.11 12.62 26.00
CA PHE A 7 -17.42 12.68 24.72
C PHE A 7 -17.85 11.47 23.89
N LEU A 8 -18.85 11.67 23.03
CA LEU A 8 -19.13 10.76 21.93
C LEU A 8 -17.92 10.81 20.99
N LEU A 9 -17.00 9.87 21.18
CA LEU A 9 -16.04 9.45 20.17
C LEU A 9 -16.85 8.92 18.99
N SER A 10 -17.21 9.84 18.09
CA SER A 10 -17.68 9.48 16.76
C SER A 10 -16.52 8.76 16.08
N CYS A 11 -16.54 7.44 16.14
CA CYS A 11 -15.83 6.59 15.19
C CYS A 11 -16.42 6.95 13.83
N ALA A 12 -15.83 7.95 13.17
CA ALA A 12 -16.12 8.29 11.80
C ALA A 12 -15.73 7.09 10.94
N THR A 13 -16.63 6.12 10.82
CA THR A 13 -16.73 5.21 9.68
C THR A 13 -17.24 6.02 8.49
N GLY A 14 -16.58 7.14 8.20
CA GLY A 14 -16.84 7.91 7.00
C GLY A 14 -16.52 6.99 5.83
N THR A 15 -17.48 6.82 4.95
CA THR A 15 -17.31 6.15 3.67
C THR A 15 -16.15 6.81 2.93
N SER A 16 -14.99 6.16 2.98
CA SER A 16 -13.81 6.56 2.24
C SER A 16 -14.17 6.73 0.77
N PRO A 17 -13.88 7.90 0.14
CA PRO A 17 -14.29 8.17 -1.22
C PRO A 17 -13.62 7.16 -2.17
N ARG A 18 -14.41 6.26 -2.77
CA ARG A 18 -13.90 5.22 -3.68
C ARG A 18 -13.32 5.81 -4.96
N TRP A 19 -13.79 7.00 -5.34
CA TRP A 19 -13.54 7.64 -6.62
C TRP A 19 -12.89 9.01 -6.44
N ARG A 20 -12.01 9.37 -7.37
CA ARG A 20 -11.65 10.75 -7.71
C ARG A 20 -12.15 11.05 -9.10
N TYR A 21 -12.49 12.31 -9.36
CA TYR A 21 -12.88 12.76 -10.69
C TYR A 21 -11.64 13.30 -11.40
N ASP A 22 -11.40 12.84 -12.62
CA ASP A 22 -10.34 13.39 -13.46
C ASP A 22 -10.75 14.75 -14.06
N SER A 23 -9.86 15.37 -14.85
CA SER A 23 -10.13 16.66 -15.50
C SER A 23 -11.29 16.64 -16.50
N ALA A 24 -11.71 15.46 -16.94
CA ALA A 24 -12.89 15.26 -17.78
C ALA A 24 -14.17 15.01 -16.96
N GLY A 25 -14.07 14.93 -15.62
CA GLY A 25 -15.19 14.65 -14.73
C GLY A 25 -15.52 13.16 -14.61
N GLU A 26 -14.67 12.26 -15.10
CA GLU A 26 -14.89 10.82 -15.04
C GLU A 26 -14.45 10.25 -13.70
N ALA A 27 -15.28 9.38 -13.12
CA ALA A 27 -15.00 8.73 -11.85
C ALA A 27 -13.92 7.65 -12.03
N ARG A 28 -12.75 7.84 -11.40
CA ARG A 28 -11.65 6.88 -11.41
C ARG A 28 -11.28 6.42 -10.00
N GLN A 29 -11.05 5.13 -9.85
CA GLN A 29 -10.40 4.61 -8.66
C GLN A 29 -8.97 5.14 -8.59
N TYR A 30 -8.47 5.36 -7.39
CA TYR A 30 -7.10 5.82 -7.18
C TYR A 30 -6.43 5.00 -6.10
N LYS A 31 -5.16 4.70 -6.34
CA LYS A 31 -4.35 3.92 -5.40
C LYS A 31 -4.05 4.74 -4.15
N ARG A 32 -4.23 4.11 -2.98
CA ARG A 32 -3.85 4.67 -1.68
C ARG A 32 -2.40 4.37 -1.40
N TYR A 33 -1.63 5.42 -1.13
CA TYR A 33 -0.24 5.28 -0.73
C TYR A 33 -0.14 5.39 0.80
N PRO A 34 0.77 4.62 1.42
CA PRO A 34 1.00 4.72 2.86
C PRO A 34 1.51 6.12 3.22
N ARG A 35 1.11 6.61 4.40
CA ARG A 35 1.67 7.85 4.96
C ARG A 35 3.18 7.77 5.14
N ASN A 36 3.65 6.61 5.61
CA ASN A 36 5.07 6.30 5.81
C ASN A 36 5.37 4.94 5.18
N ILE A 37 6.15 4.93 4.11
CA ILE A 37 6.56 3.69 3.43
C ILE A 37 7.92 3.17 3.92
N ALA A 38 8.80 4.08 4.35
CA ALA A 38 10.09 3.73 4.91
C ALA A 38 9.95 3.20 6.34
N VAL A 39 10.78 2.22 6.71
CA VAL A 39 10.87 1.72 8.08
C VAL A 39 12.29 1.89 8.59
N ASP A 40 12.41 2.29 9.85
CA ASP A 40 13.71 2.31 10.51
C ASP A 40 14.18 0.88 10.80
N TYR A 41 15.35 0.52 10.26
CA TYR A 41 15.94 -0.82 10.39
C TYR A 41 16.60 -1.06 11.75
N PHE A 42 16.81 -0.02 12.56
CA PHE A 42 17.37 -0.13 13.92
C PHE A 42 16.29 -0.42 14.96
N SER A 43 15.16 0.30 14.91
CA SER A 43 14.08 0.17 15.90
C SER A 43 12.92 -0.76 15.48
N ARG A 44 12.78 -1.08 14.18
CA ARG A 44 11.72 -1.96 13.70
C ARG A 44 12.29 -3.25 13.10
N PHE A 45 12.06 -4.36 13.80
CA PHE A 45 12.40 -5.72 13.34
C PHE A 45 11.62 -6.18 12.09
N ARG A 46 10.58 -5.45 11.66
CA ARG A 46 9.67 -5.89 10.60
C ARG A 46 10.00 -5.24 9.26
N ARG A 47 10.97 -5.83 8.57
CA ARG A 47 11.43 -5.44 7.22
C ARG A 47 10.54 -5.96 6.10
N VAL A 48 9.72 -6.98 6.36
CA VAL A 48 8.84 -7.59 5.35
C VAL A 48 7.65 -6.67 5.05
N ALA A 49 7.49 -6.30 3.77
CA ALA A 49 6.34 -5.51 3.32
C ALA A 49 5.11 -6.37 3.06
N TYR A 50 5.30 -7.45 2.32
CA TYR A 50 4.25 -8.39 1.93
C TYR A 50 4.49 -9.75 2.56
N VAL A 51 3.48 -10.27 3.23
CA VAL A 51 3.48 -11.63 3.77
C VAL A 51 2.84 -12.54 2.72
N LYS A 52 3.48 -13.67 2.44
CA LYS A 52 2.93 -14.67 1.52
C LYS A 52 1.67 -15.31 2.13
N GLY A 53 0.57 -15.29 1.39
CA GLY A 53 -0.67 -15.95 1.77
C GLY A 53 -0.54 -17.46 1.53
N ASN A 54 -0.24 -18.21 2.57
CA ASN A 54 -0.16 -19.68 2.51
C ASN A 54 -1.43 -20.37 3.01
N GLU A 55 -2.32 -19.61 3.68
CA GLU A 55 -3.52 -20.12 4.32
C GLU A 55 -4.75 -19.41 3.74
N PRO A 56 -5.87 -20.13 3.54
CA PRO A 56 -7.14 -19.51 3.17
C PRO A 56 -7.51 -18.42 4.17
N LEU A 57 -8.01 -17.30 3.67
CA LEU A 57 -8.52 -16.25 4.54
C LEU A 57 -9.70 -16.78 5.38
N GLU A 58 -9.55 -16.72 6.71
CA GLU A 58 -10.57 -17.17 7.67
C GLU A 58 -11.89 -16.40 7.56
N ALA A 59 -12.92 -16.97 8.19
CA ALA A 59 -14.33 -16.66 8.04
C ALA A 59 -14.77 -15.27 8.59
N PHE A 60 -14.23 -14.16 8.10
CA PHE A 60 -14.75 -12.80 8.36
C PHE A 60 -14.51 -11.85 7.17
N LEU A 61 -14.73 -12.35 5.95
CA LEU A 61 -14.60 -11.55 4.73
C LEU A 61 -15.86 -10.72 4.48
N SER A 62 -15.65 -9.49 4.01
CA SER A 62 -16.72 -8.68 3.43
C SER A 62 -17.24 -9.32 2.13
N GLU A 63 -18.41 -8.87 1.67
CA GLU A 63 -18.98 -9.37 0.42
C GLU A 63 -18.07 -9.06 -0.78
N GLU A 64 -17.52 -7.85 -0.88
CA GLU A 64 -16.61 -7.48 -1.97
C GLU A 64 -15.29 -8.27 -1.92
N GLN A 65 -14.81 -8.63 -0.72
CA GLN A 65 -13.64 -9.49 -0.56
C GLN A 65 -13.92 -10.93 -1.02
N ARG A 66 -15.12 -11.47 -0.74
CA ARG A 66 -15.53 -12.80 -1.24
C ARG A 66 -15.65 -12.82 -2.75
N GLN A 67 -16.24 -11.77 -3.33
CA GLN A 67 -16.35 -11.61 -4.78
C GLN A 67 -14.96 -11.52 -5.44
N TRP A 68 -14.02 -10.83 -4.80
CA TRP A 68 -12.65 -10.79 -5.28
C TRP A 68 -12.02 -12.19 -5.29
N ILE A 69 -12.18 -12.96 -4.21
CA ILE A 69 -11.63 -14.32 -4.10
C ILE A 69 -12.28 -15.27 -5.10
N SER A 70 -13.59 -15.16 -5.33
CA SER A 70 -14.26 -16.00 -6.33
C SER A 70 -13.78 -15.71 -7.75
N GLN A 71 -13.38 -14.46 -8.04
CA GLN A 71 -12.89 -14.05 -9.36
C GLN A 71 -11.40 -14.34 -9.58
N TYR A 72 -10.55 -14.12 -8.58
CA TYR A 72 -9.08 -14.15 -8.73
C TYR A 72 -8.37 -15.17 -7.85
N GLY A 73 -9.11 -15.96 -7.06
CA GLY A 73 -8.56 -16.90 -6.10
C GLY A 73 -8.07 -16.23 -4.82
N GLN A 74 -7.32 -16.97 -3.98
CA GLN A 74 -6.71 -16.40 -2.76
C GLN A 74 -5.54 -15.46 -3.13
N PRO A 75 -5.34 -14.36 -2.40
CA PRO A 75 -4.18 -13.49 -2.65
C PRO A 75 -2.88 -14.20 -2.27
N GLU A 76 -1.94 -14.26 -3.21
CA GLU A 76 -0.60 -14.84 -2.99
C GLU A 76 0.22 -14.02 -2.00
N TYR A 77 0.00 -12.70 -1.97
CA TYR A 77 0.68 -11.79 -1.06
C TYR A 77 -0.30 -10.81 -0.46
N ARG A 78 -0.12 -10.54 0.83
CA ARG A 78 -0.89 -9.55 1.57
C ARG A 78 0.05 -8.58 2.23
N ARG A 79 -0.22 -7.29 2.04
CA ARG A 79 0.44 -6.27 2.84
C ARG A 79 -0.22 -6.18 4.20
N ARG A 80 0.59 -5.94 5.24
CA ARG A 80 0.04 -5.57 6.54
C ARG A 80 -0.80 -4.29 6.38
N PRO A 81 -1.98 -4.18 7.01
CA PRO A 81 -2.79 -2.98 6.91
C PRO A 81 -2.01 -1.73 7.31
N PHE A 82 -2.15 -0.66 6.52
CA PHE A 82 -1.43 0.59 6.72
C PHE A 82 -2.39 1.79 6.72
N ARG A 83 -1.94 2.92 7.27
CA ARG A 83 -2.68 4.18 7.16
C ARG A 83 -2.29 4.89 5.86
N SER A 84 -3.27 5.24 5.03
CA SER A 84 -3.04 6.04 3.82
C SER A 84 -2.62 7.46 4.18
N ARG A 85 -2.15 8.22 3.19
CA ARG A 85 -1.85 9.65 3.34
C ARG A 85 -3.10 10.45 3.74
N GLU A 86 -4.27 9.99 3.30
CA GLU A 86 -5.60 10.51 3.62
C GLU A 86 -6.14 10.01 4.98
N GLY A 87 -5.40 9.15 5.70
CA GLY A 87 -5.75 8.68 7.05
C GLY A 87 -6.60 7.41 7.10
N GLU A 88 -6.91 6.82 5.95
CA GLU A 88 -7.73 5.62 5.83
C GLU A 88 -6.94 4.37 6.23
N LYS A 89 -7.58 3.37 6.85
CA LYS A 89 -6.95 2.06 7.09
C LYS A 89 -7.13 1.20 5.84
N VAL A 90 -6.02 0.95 5.14
CA VAL A 90 -5.99 0.22 3.87
C VAL A 90 -5.50 -1.20 4.09
N GLU A 91 -6.22 -2.16 3.53
CA GLU A 91 -5.75 -3.53 3.31
C GLU A 91 -5.38 -3.69 1.84
N GLU A 92 -4.28 -4.38 1.55
CA GLU A 92 -3.78 -4.51 0.18
C GLU A 92 -3.42 -5.96 -0.11
N TRP A 93 -4.04 -6.49 -1.15
CA TRP A 93 -3.92 -7.87 -1.61
C TRP A 93 -3.29 -7.89 -2.99
N VAL A 94 -2.46 -8.89 -3.23
CA VAL A 94 -1.73 -9.06 -4.48
C VAL A 94 -1.87 -10.51 -4.95
N SER A 95 -2.35 -10.68 -6.17
CA SER A 95 -2.26 -11.92 -6.94
C SER A 95 -1.29 -11.70 -8.09
N LEU A 96 -0.10 -12.30 -7.98
CA LEU A 96 0.94 -12.15 -9.00
C LEU A 96 0.58 -12.93 -10.27
N ALA A 97 -0.03 -14.11 -10.14
CA ALA A 97 -0.46 -14.95 -11.26
C ALA A 97 -1.45 -14.23 -12.18
N HIS A 98 -2.34 -13.41 -11.60
CA HIS A 98 -3.31 -12.61 -12.35
C HIS A 98 -2.83 -11.18 -12.65
N ASN A 99 -1.60 -10.82 -12.25
CA ASN A 99 -1.09 -9.45 -12.27
C ASN A 99 -2.10 -8.44 -11.67
N LYS A 100 -2.73 -8.78 -10.54
CA LYS A 100 -3.71 -7.93 -9.87
C LYS A 100 -3.27 -7.48 -8.48
N LEU A 101 -3.42 -6.19 -8.24
CA LEU A 101 -3.36 -5.55 -6.93
C LEU A 101 -4.72 -5.00 -6.59
N THR A 102 -5.18 -5.19 -5.37
CA THR A 102 -6.46 -4.64 -4.90
C THR A 102 -6.31 -4.09 -3.50
N GLN A 103 -6.92 -2.94 -3.28
CA GLN A 103 -6.96 -2.27 -1.98
C GLN A 103 -8.39 -2.19 -1.46
N PHE A 104 -8.53 -2.46 -0.18
CA PHE A 104 -9.79 -2.41 0.54
C PHE A 104 -9.73 -1.38 1.67
N VAL A 105 -10.83 -0.67 1.89
CA VAL A 105 -11.05 0.16 3.08
C VAL A 105 -12.41 -0.21 3.66
N GLY A 106 -12.43 -0.62 4.93
CA GLY A 106 -13.65 -1.11 5.58
C GLY A 106 -14.28 -2.33 4.86
N GLY A 107 -13.46 -3.12 4.18
CA GLY A 107 -13.90 -4.27 3.39
C GLY A 107 -14.42 -3.94 1.99
N GLY A 108 -14.58 -2.67 1.62
CA GLY A 108 -14.94 -2.27 0.26
C GLY A 108 -13.71 -2.02 -0.61
N VAL A 109 -13.75 -2.42 -1.88
CA VAL A 109 -12.74 -2.16 -2.89
C VAL A 109 -12.69 -0.66 -3.17
N VAL A 110 -11.51 -0.07 -2.97
CA VAL A 110 -11.22 1.34 -3.29
C VAL A 110 -10.28 1.50 -4.48
N TYR A 111 -9.57 0.42 -4.84
CA TYR A 111 -8.68 0.40 -5.99
C TYR A 111 -8.44 -1.05 -6.44
N ALA A 112 -8.54 -1.30 -7.74
CA ALA A 112 -8.09 -2.52 -8.39
C ALA A 112 -7.25 -2.15 -9.62
N GLY A 113 -6.04 -2.68 -9.70
CA GLY A 113 -5.11 -2.36 -10.78
C GLY A 113 -4.06 -3.44 -10.96
N GLU A 114 -3.06 -3.16 -11.79
CA GLU A 114 -1.95 -4.08 -12.02
C GLU A 114 -0.91 -4.04 -10.90
N VAL A 115 -0.17 -5.13 -10.73
CA VAL A 115 0.97 -5.17 -9.81
C VAL A 115 2.14 -4.44 -10.43
N THR A 116 2.56 -3.33 -9.82
CA THR A 116 3.62 -2.49 -10.37
C THR A 116 5.02 -2.99 -9.98
N ASP A 117 6.06 -2.47 -10.64
CA ASP A 117 7.45 -2.79 -10.30
C ASP A 117 7.80 -2.40 -8.86
N MET A 118 7.17 -1.35 -8.34
CA MET A 118 7.30 -0.95 -6.95
C MET A 118 6.83 -2.06 -6.00
N GLU A 119 5.67 -2.66 -6.26
CA GLU A 119 5.20 -3.79 -5.45
C GLU A 119 6.05 -5.03 -5.61
N ARG A 120 6.46 -5.35 -6.83
CA ARG A 120 7.37 -6.48 -7.07
C ARG A 120 8.69 -6.30 -6.32
N THR A 121 9.20 -5.07 -6.27
CA THR A 121 10.40 -4.71 -5.49
C THR A 121 10.15 -4.88 -3.99
N MET A 122 9.04 -4.41 -3.46
CA MET A 122 8.70 -4.54 -2.04
C MET A 122 8.37 -5.96 -1.61
N ILE A 123 7.79 -6.78 -2.50
CA ILE A 123 7.59 -8.22 -2.26
C ILE A 123 8.94 -8.91 -2.13
N ARG A 124 9.90 -8.56 -3.00
CA ARG A 124 11.24 -9.18 -3.00
C ARG A 124 12.13 -8.70 -1.85
N LEU A 125 12.19 -7.39 -1.63
CA LEU A 125 13.18 -6.76 -0.75
C LEU A 125 12.59 -6.28 0.58
N GLY A 126 11.27 -6.28 0.72
CA GLY A 126 10.58 -5.70 1.87
C GLY A 126 10.44 -4.19 1.79
N TYR A 127 10.16 -3.57 2.95
CA TYR A 127 10.10 -2.12 3.09
C TYR A 127 11.48 -1.50 2.92
N PRO A 128 11.62 -0.35 2.25
CA PRO A 128 12.90 0.34 2.17
C PRO A 128 13.25 1.01 3.52
N ARG A 129 14.55 1.27 3.72
CA ARG A 129 15.03 2.02 4.88
C ARG A 129 14.76 3.51 4.74
N GLY A 130 14.92 4.03 3.52
CA GLY A 130 14.62 5.42 3.17
C GLY A 130 13.69 5.49 1.97
N CYS A 131 12.81 6.49 1.97
CA CYS A 131 11.99 6.80 0.80
C CYS A 131 11.98 8.32 0.60
N LEU A 132 12.38 8.77 -0.58
CA LEU A 132 12.21 10.14 -1.02
C LEU A 132 11.00 10.20 -1.94
N ILE A 133 10.13 11.18 -1.72
CA ILE A 133 8.96 11.43 -2.56
C ILE A 133 9.17 12.79 -3.20
N SER A 134 9.15 12.85 -4.52
CA SER A 134 9.32 14.09 -5.30
C SER A 134 8.30 14.11 -6.43
N GLN A 135 7.79 15.28 -6.77
CA GLN A 135 6.98 15.48 -7.96
C GLN A 135 7.91 15.68 -9.16
N ALA A 136 7.87 14.77 -10.13
CA ALA A 136 8.70 14.88 -11.33
C ALA A 136 8.04 15.80 -12.36
N GLU A 137 6.72 15.65 -12.53
CA GLU A 137 5.86 16.42 -13.44
C GLU A 137 4.47 16.57 -12.77
N PRO A 138 3.56 17.43 -13.29
CA PRO A 138 2.15 17.40 -12.89
C PRO A 138 1.62 15.96 -12.93
N GLU A 139 1.01 15.50 -11.84
CA GLU A 139 0.43 14.15 -11.68
C GLU A 139 1.42 12.96 -11.72
N ILE A 140 2.73 13.20 -11.91
CA ILE A 140 3.75 12.15 -11.85
C ILE A 140 4.52 12.24 -10.54
N GLU A 141 4.14 11.38 -9.61
CA GLU A 141 4.89 11.18 -8.39
C GLU A 141 6.07 10.23 -8.64
N ARG A 142 7.26 10.67 -8.21
CA ARG A 142 8.46 9.85 -8.17
C ARG A 142 8.77 9.43 -6.74
N LEU A 143 8.88 8.13 -6.53
CA LEU A 143 9.29 7.54 -5.25
C LEU A 143 10.67 6.92 -5.41
N THR A 144 11.63 7.28 -4.57
CA THR A 144 12.97 6.68 -4.56
C THR A 144 13.18 5.89 -3.29
N PHE A 145 13.28 4.57 -3.43
CA PHE A 145 13.53 3.62 -2.35
C PHE A 145 15.03 3.42 -2.18
N ILE A 146 15.47 3.50 -0.93
CA ILE A 146 16.85 3.30 -0.52
C ILE A 146 16.87 2.08 0.40
N TYR A 147 17.50 1.02 -0.07
CA TYR A 147 17.80 -0.18 0.69
C TYR A 147 19.28 -0.14 1.08
N SER A 148 19.54 0.02 2.37
CA SER A 148 20.89 -0.11 2.94
C SER A 148 20.80 -0.83 4.26
N ARG A 149 21.71 -1.78 4.51
CA ARG A 149 21.79 -2.46 5.80
C ARG A 149 22.67 -1.65 6.76
N PRO A 150 22.45 -1.77 8.07
CA PRO A 150 23.45 -1.33 9.03
C PRO A 150 24.79 -2.01 8.72
N PHE A 151 25.89 -1.25 8.68
CA PHE A 151 27.26 -1.73 8.45
C PHE A 151 27.62 -2.20 7.03
N ASP A 152 26.66 -2.28 6.09
CA ASP A 152 26.99 -2.44 4.68
C ASP A 152 27.35 -1.09 4.05
N LEU A 153 28.46 -1.08 3.31
CA LEU A 153 28.82 0.03 2.43
C LEU A 153 27.94 0.05 1.17
N GLU A 154 27.39 -1.11 0.80
CA GLU A 154 26.53 -1.24 -0.36
C GLU A 154 25.12 -0.66 -0.12
N ARG A 155 24.62 0.08 -1.11
CA ARG A 155 23.25 0.64 -1.12
C ARG A 155 22.58 0.32 -2.44
N GLU A 156 21.38 -0.25 -2.39
CA GLU A 156 20.52 -0.39 -3.55
C GLU A 156 19.49 0.73 -3.59
N VAL A 157 19.48 1.48 -4.68
CA VAL A 157 18.56 2.60 -4.93
C VAL A 157 17.66 2.26 -6.10
N PHE A 158 16.36 2.41 -5.91
CA PHE A 158 15.34 2.20 -6.93
C PHE A 158 14.47 3.45 -7.01
N SER A 159 14.26 4.01 -8.20
CA SER A 159 13.28 5.08 -8.39
C SER A 159 12.13 4.62 -9.27
N PHE A 160 10.93 4.97 -8.84
CA PHE A 160 9.68 4.62 -9.49
C PHE A 160 8.93 5.89 -9.89
N SER A 161 8.29 5.88 -11.06
CA SER A 161 7.32 6.90 -11.47
C SER A 161 5.96 6.22 -11.65
N ASN A 162 4.98 6.61 -10.84
CA ASN A 162 3.64 5.98 -10.79
C ASN A 162 3.71 4.44 -10.67
N GLY A 163 4.66 3.93 -9.87
CA GLY A 163 4.87 2.50 -9.62
C GLY A 163 5.78 1.77 -10.64
N LYS A 164 6.06 2.36 -11.81
CA LYS A 164 6.98 1.78 -12.81
C LYS A 164 8.43 2.11 -12.49
N LEU A 165 9.34 1.15 -12.62
CA LEU A 165 10.76 1.34 -12.36
C LEU A 165 11.38 2.23 -13.47
N VAL A 166 11.99 3.34 -13.08
CA VAL A 166 12.66 4.27 -14.01
C VAL A 166 14.17 4.37 -13.79
N PHE A 167 14.66 3.97 -12.62
CA PHE A 167 16.09 3.97 -12.30
C PHE A 167 16.43 2.90 -11.27
N ARG A 168 17.57 2.25 -11.44
CA ARG A 168 18.15 1.31 -10.47
C ARG A 168 19.66 1.47 -10.43
N GLN A 169 20.23 1.58 -9.24
CA GLN A 169 21.67 1.61 -9.04
C GLN A 169 22.06 0.88 -7.75
N THR A 170 23.17 0.14 -7.82
CA THR A 170 23.88 -0.36 -6.64
C THR A 170 25.13 0.50 -6.46
N GLN A 171 25.22 1.18 -5.33
CA GLN A 171 26.38 1.99 -4.95
C GLN A 171 27.23 1.18 -3.97
N ARG A 172 28.55 1.18 -4.16
CA ARG A 172 29.55 0.51 -3.29
C ARG A 172 30.45 1.53 -2.64
#